data_AF-A0A938GEU9-F1
#
_entry.id   AF-A0A938GEU9-F1
#
_cell.length_a   1.000
_cell.length_b   1.000
_cell.length_c   1.000
_cell.angle_alpha   90.00
_cell.angle_beta   90.00
_cell.angle_gamma   90.00
#
_symmetry.space_group_name_H-M   'P 1'
#
loop_
_entity.id
_entity.type
_entity.pdbx_description
1 polymer ?
#
loop_
_entity_poly.entity_id
_entity_poly.type
_entity_poly.pdbx_seq_one_letter_code
_entity_poly.pdbx_strand_id
1 'polypeptide(L)'
;MRNIASSWIHFGVLMLQLGRLPGPEEFPPFSDLLNKIGSPKQALRLFVQKGGAEDWKRAVEDRQRDLIVYLALANLRKRVAFGHLSARLRADIRAFFGNYRRALEKGVELLYAAGDPGEIDLACEELKLGWQDEQALYLHRSLVDELPPVLRAYVACAVALFGDVSQADVIKLHKRTGKATFLVYDDFDGKPLPELRQRIKVNLRTRWVQVFDHSAERQLLYFKERFVSHNHPRRSDMEAFSARLRKLGFDPATIGRGPLRPELDELLARKGLNQNLNHRRRR
;
A
#
# COMPACT_ATOMS: atom_id res chain seq x y z
N MET A 1 -38.06 -16.31 -13.11
CA MET A 1 -37.64 -14.91 -12.83
C MET A 1 -36.54 -14.79 -11.76
N ARG A 2 -36.49 -15.61 -10.69
CA ARG A 2 -35.42 -15.53 -9.65
C ARG A 2 -33.99 -15.80 -10.14
N ASN A 3 -33.81 -16.64 -11.17
CA ASN A 3 -32.48 -17.02 -11.69
C ASN A 3 -31.89 -15.99 -12.69
N ILE A 4 -32.68 -15.02 -13.14
CA ILE A 4 -32.27 -14.03 -14.16
C ILE A 4 -31.61 -12.83 -13.49
N ALA A 5 -32.20 -12.36 -12.39
CA ALA A 5 -31.62 -11.30 -11.58
C ALA A 5 -30.27 -11.70 -10.99
N SER A 6 -30.11 -12.97 -10.57
CA SER A 6 -28.85 -13.46 -10.01
C SER A 6 -27.72 -13.43 -11.05
N SER A 7 -27.90 -14.03 -12.23
CA SER A 7 -26.85 -14.08 -13.27
C SER A 7 -26.38 -12.69 -13.72
N TRP A 8 -27.30 -11.73 -13.80
CA TRP A 8 -26.98 -10.33 -14.11
C TRP A 8 -26.11 -9.67 -13.02
N ILE A 9 -26.47 -9.86 -11.74
CA ILE A 9 -25.72 -9.32 -10.62
C ILE A 9 -24.31 -9.93 -10.58
N HIS A 10 -24.18 -11.25 -10.73
CA HIS A 10 -22.87 -11.91 -10.73
C HIS A 10 -21.98 -11.43 -11.88
N PHE A 11 -22.55 -11.21 -13.07
CA PHE A 11 -21.78 -10.64 -14.19
C PHE A 11 -21.29 -9.23 -13.88
N GLY A 12 -22.16 -8.38 -13.31
CA GLY A 12 -21.79 -7.02 -12.88
C GLY A 12 -20.68 -7.01 -11.83
N VAL A 13 -20.78 -7.86 -10.80
CA VAL A 13 -19.74 -7.99 -9.76
C VAL A 13 -18.42 -8.47 -10.37
N LEU A 14 -18.45 -9.49 -11.22
CA LEU A 14 -17.23 -10.00 -11.87
C LEU A 14 -16.62 -8.94 -12.81
N MET A 15 -17.46 -8.20 -13.54
CA MET A 15 -17.03 -7.10 -14.39
C MET A 15 -16.31 -6.02 -13.58
N LEU A 16 -16.83 -5.63 -12.41
CA LEU A 16 -16.14 -4.71 -11.49
C LEU A 16 -14.86 -5.30 -10.91
N GLN A 17 -14.83 -6.58 -10.54
CA GLN A 17 -13.62 -7.25 -10.06
C GLN A 17 -12.50 -7.34 -11.11
N LEU A 18 -12.88 -7.48 -12.38
CA LEU A 18 -11.95 -7.57 -13.50
C LEU A 18 -11.57 -6.20 -14.06
N GLY A 19 -12.36 -5.15 -13.83
CA GLY A 19 -12.21 -3.85 -14.50
C GLY A 19 -12.33 -3.92 -16.03
N ARG A 20 -12.82 -5.04 -16.57
CA ARG A 20 -13.03 -5.29 -17.99
C ARG A 20 -14.20 -6.26 -18.17
N LEU A 21 -14.68 -6.41 -19.41
CA LEU A 21 -15.70 -7.41 -19.71
C LEU A 21 -15.17 -8.83 -19.46
N PRO A 22 -15.86 -9.66 -18.66
CA PRO A 22 -15.53 -11.08 -18.48
C PRO A 22 -15.61 -11.84 -19.80
N GLY A 23 -14.70 -12.80 -19.99
CA GLY A 23 -14.78 -13.77 -21.09
C GLY A 23 -15.64 -15.00 -20.75
N PRO A 24 -15.91 -15.88 -21.73
CA PRO A 24 -16.70 -17.10 -21.52
C PRO A 24 -16.12 -18.04 -20.46
N GLU A 25 -14.79 -18.16 -20.39
CA GLU A 25 -14.10 -19.00 -19.40
C GLU A 25 -14.18 -18.42 -17.97
N GLU A 26 -14.36 -17.10 -17.84
CA GLU A 26 -14.40 -16.41 -16.55
C GLU A 26 -15.83 -16.33 -15.99
N PHE A 27 -16.84 -16.45 -16.84
CA PHE A 27 -18.25 -16.38 -16.48
C PHE A 27 -19.01 -17.58 -17.07
N PRO A 28 -19.12 -18.70 -16.34
CA PRO A 28 -19.70 -19.94 -16.87
C PRO A 28 -21.08 -19.82 -17.53
N PRO A 29 -22.05 -19.01 -17.03
CA PRO A 29 -23.34 -18.82 -17.71
C PRO A 29 -23.28 -17.76 -18.83
N PHE A 30 -22.21 -17.75 -19.63
CA PHE A 30 -21.98 -16.75 -20.68
C PHE A 30 -23.04 -16.79 -21.80
N SER A 31 -23.40 -17.98 -22.27
CA SER A 31 -24.43 -18.17 -23.31
C SER A 31 -25.79 -17.62 -22.88
N ASP A 32 -26.17 -17.87 -21.62
CA ASP A 32 -27.42 -17.36 -21.05
C ASP A 32 -27.46 -15.85 -20.98
N LEU A 33 -26.31 -15.21 -20.69
CA LEU A 33 -26.18 -13.76 -20.73
C LEU A 33 -26.39 -13.23 -22.15
N LEU A 34 -25.74 -13.84 -23.15
CA LEU A 34 -25.87 -13.44 -24.55
C LEU A 34 -27.31 -13.59 -25.05
N ASN A 35 -27.98 -14.69 -24.73
CA ASN A 35 -29.37 -14.92 -25.13
C ASN A 35 -30.34 -13.88 -24.56
N LYS A 36 -30.06 -13.35 -23.36
CA LYS A 36 -30.95 -12.41 -22.66
C LYS A 36 -30.64 -10.95 -22.95
N ILE A 37 -29.36 -10.60 -23.12
CA ILE A 37 -28.89 -9.21 -23.19
C ILE A 37 -28.29 -8.88 -24.56
N GLY A 38 -27.98 -9.90 -25.36
CA GLY A 38 -27.38 -9.79 -26.69
C GLY A 38 -25.85 -9.87 -26.65
N SER A 39 -25.19 -8.98 -25.90
CA SER A 39 -23.73 -8.91 -25.87
C SER A 39 -23.16 -8.39 -24.54
N PRO A 40 -21.89 -8.68 -24.22
CA PRO A 40 -21.23 -8.13 -23.03
C PRO A 40 -21.15 -6.60 -23.05
N LYS A 41 -21.03 -5.99 -24.25
CA LYS A 41 -21.04 -4.52 -24.40
C LYS A 41 -22.41 -3.92 -24.07
N GLN A 42 -23.49 -4.58 -24.47
CA GLN A 42 -24.85 -4.18 -24.08
C GLN A 42 -25.06 -4.36 -22.57
N ALA A 43 -24.51 -5.42 -21.98
CA ALA A 43 -24.53 -5.60 -20.53
C ALA A 43 -23.83 -4.44 -19.80
N LEU A 44 -22.62 -4.05 -20.22
CA LEU A 44 -21.96 -2.86 -19.64
C LEU A 44 -22.78 -1.58 -19.85
N ARG A 45 -23.36 -1.38 -21.04
CA ARG A 45 -24.20 -0.20 -21.31
C ARG A 45 -25.39 -0.12 -20.33
N LEU A 46 -26.08 -1.23 -20.11
CA LEU A 46 -27.19 -1.30 -19.16
C LEU A 46 -26.74 -1.08 -17.71
N PHE A 47 -25.57 -1.60 -17.34
CA PHE A 47 -24.98 -1.38 -16.01
C PHE A 47 -24.70 0.11 -15.76
N VAL A 48 -24.09 0.79 -16.73
CA VAL A 48 -23.82 2.23 -16.68
C VAL A 48 -25.11 3.05 -16.65
N GLN A 49 -26.10 2.70 -17.48
CA GLN A 49 -27.41 3.37 -17.48
C GLN A 49 -28.16 3.24 -16.15
N LYS A 50 -27.89 2.18 -15.38
CA LYS A 50 -28.45 1.97 -14.04
C LYS A 50 -27.63 2.62 -12.91
N GLY A 51 -26.71 3.53 -13.24
CA GLY A 51 -25.92 4.29 -12.27
C GLY A 51 -24.55 3.69 -11.94
N GLY A 52 -24.14 2.59 -12.58
CA GLY A 52 -22.84 1.96 -12.33
C GLY A 52 -21.64 2.63 -13.02
N ALA A 53 -21.80 3.84 -13.54
CA ALA A 53 -20.76 4.52 -14.34
C ALA A 53 -19.46 4.75 -13.55
N GLU A 54 -19.57 5.31 -12.34
CA GLU A 54 -18.42 5.63 -11.49
C GLU A 54 -17.74 4.38 -10.95
N ASP A 55 -18.51 3.37 -10.54
CA ASP A 55 -17.93 2.11 -10.07
C ASP A 55 -17.19 1.37 -11.17
N TRP A 56 -17.72 1.40 -12.40
CA TRP A 56 -17.03 0.84 -13.55
C TRP A 56 -15.73 1.58 -13.86
N LYS A 57 -15.76 2.92 -13.87
CA LYS A 57 -14.57 3.74 -14.08
C LYS A 57 -13.50 3.45 -13.04
N ARG A 58 -13.87 3.43 -11.75
CA ARG A 58 -12.97 3.09 -10.64
C ARG A 58 -12.38 1.70 -10.79
N ALA A 59 -13.22 0.69 -11.10
CA ALA A 59 -12.78 -0.68 -11.32
C ALA A 59 -11.76 -0.82 -12.47
N VAL A 60 -11.97 -0.13 -13.59
CA VAL A 60 -11.03 -0.09 -14.72
C VAL A 60 -9.71 0.54 -14.28
N GLU A 61 -9.76 1.70 -13.63
CA GLU A 61 -8.57 2.44 -13.17
C GLU A 61 -7.76 1.61 -12.17
N ASP A 62 -8.40 1.05 -11.14
CA ASP A 62 -7.74 0.25 -10.11
C ASP A 62 -7.08 -1.00 -10.71
N ARG A 63 -7.76 -1.69 -11.63
CA ARG A 63 -7.17 -2.87 -12.29
C ARG A 63 -5.98 -2.49 -13.17
N GLN A 64 -6.06 -1.37 -13.90
CA GLN A 64 -4.96 -0.88 -14.71
C GLN A 64 -3.76 -0.50 -13.84
N ARG A 65 -4.00 0.17 -12.70
CA ARG A 65 -2.98 0.54 -11.71
C ARG A 65 -2.25 -0.67 -11.14
N ASP A 66 -2.97 -1.73 -10.78
CA ASP A 66 -2.35 -2.99 -10.34
C ASP A 66 -1.51 -3.64 -11.44
N LEU A 67 -2.09 -3.71 -12.65
CA LEU A 67 -1.46 -4.41 -13.75
C LEU A 67 -0.18 -3.69 -14.24
N ILE A 68 -0.16 -2.35 -14.25
CA ILE A 68 1.02 -1.60 -14.66
C ILE A 68 2.19 -1.77 -13.69
N VAL A 69 1.93 -1.88 -12.37
CA VAL A 69 2.96 -2.19 -11.36
C VAL A 69 3.52 -3.60 -11.59
N TYR A 70 2.66 -4.59 -11.85
CA TYR A 70 3.10 -5.94 -12.21
C TYR A 70 3.98 -5.93 -13.48
N LEU A 71 3.56 -5.19 -14.52
CA LEU A 71 4.30 -5.09 -15.78
C LEU A 71 5.64 -4.37 -15.60
N ALA A 72 5.71 -3.34 -14.75
CA ALA A 72 6.96 -2.69 -14.36
C ALA A 72 7.94 -3.70 -13.77
N LEU A 73 7.52 -4.46 -12.75
CA LEU A 73 8.37 -5.49 -12.15
C LEU A 73 8.72 -6.63 -13.11
N ALA A 74 7.84 -6.96 -14.05
CA ALA A 74 8.14 -7.95 -15.09
C ALA A 74 9.32 -7.53 -15.99
N ASN A 75 9.60 -6.23 -16.14
CA ASN A 75 10.76 -5.72 -16.87
C ASN A 75 12.09 -5.85 -16.09
N LEU A 76 12.05 -6.04 -14.76
CA LEU A 76 13.24 -6.15 -13.92
C LEU A 76 13.73 -7.60 -13.72
N ARG A 77 12.96 -8.58 -14.20
CA ARG A 77 13.26 -10.01 -14.08
C ARG A 77 13.38 -10.68 -15.44
N LYS A 78 13.74 -11.97 -15.45
CA LYS A 78 13.76 -12.76 -16.68
C LYS A 78 12.39 -12.72 -17.36
N ARG A 79 12.37 -12.35 -18.64
CA ARG A 79 11.15 -12.18 -19.42
C ARG A 79 10.37 -13.49 -19.50
N VAL A 80 9.08 -13.42 -19.18
CA VAL A 80 8.12 -14.52 -19.39
C VAL A 80 7.45 -14.33 -20.74
N ALA A 81 7.41 -15.36 -21.57
CA ALA A 81 6.72 -15.31 -22.86
C ALA A 81 5.21 -15.10 -22.64
N PHE A 82 4.56 -14.32 -23.50
CA PHE A 82 3.13 -14.00 -23.36
C PHE A 82 2.24 -15.24 -23.26
N GLY A 83 2.56 -16.31 -24.00
CA GLY A 83 1.81 -17.56 -23.98
C GLY A 83 1.87 -18.32 -22.65
N HIS A 84 2.90 -18.09 -21.83
CA HIS A 84 3.05 -18.72 -20.51
C HIS A 84 2.37 -17.92 -19.39
N LEU A 85 1.81 -16.74 -19.69
CA LEU A 85 1.00 -16.00 -18.74
C LEU A 85 -0.37 -16.69 -18.55
N SER A 86 -0.93 -16.57 -17.35
CA SER A 86 -2.28 -17.08 -17.08
C SER A 86 -3.31 -16.49 -18.04
N ALA A 87 -4.39 -17.23 -18.31
CA ALA A 87 -5.47 -16.76 -19.20
C ALA A 87 -6.00 -15.37 -18.78
N ARG A 88 -6.18 -15.16 -17.46
CA ARG A 88 -6.61 -13.88 -16.88
C ARG A 88 -5.63 -12.75 -17.19
N LEU A 89 -4.32 -12.92 -16.97
CA LEU A 89 -3.33 -11.88 -17.28
C LEU A 89 -3.29 -11.57 -18.79
N ARG A 90 -3.38 -12.59 -19.64
CA ARG A 90 -3.43 -12.39 -21.10
C ARG A 90 -4.66 -11.58 -21.52
N ALA A 91 -5.81 -11.85 -20.90
CA ALA A 91 -7.05 -11.12 -21.15
C ALA A 91 -6.97 -9.67 -20.62
N ASP A 92 -6.43 -9.46 -19.41
CA ASP A 92 -6.23 -8.12 -18.84
C ASP A 92 -5.29 -7.28 -19.72
N ILE A 93 -4.14 -7.83 -20.14
CA ILE A 93 -3.19 -7.15 -21.01
C ILE A 93 -3.83 -6.72 -22.34
N ARG A 94 -4.62 -7.61 -22.96
CA ARG A 94 -5.32 -7.28 -24.22
C ARG A 94 -6.36 -6.20 -24.02
N ALA A 95 -7.14 -6.28 -22.95
CA ALA A 95 -8.20 -5.32 -22.68
C ALA A 95 -7.67 -3.92 -22.38
N PHE A 96 -6.59 -3.81 -21.60
CA PHE A 96 -6.11 -2.52 -21.10
C PHE A 96 -4.99 -1.90 -21.95
N PHE A 97 -4.14 -2.72 -22.57
CA PHE A 97 -2.94 -2.24 -23.29
C PHE A 97 -2.89 -2.71 -24.75
N GLY A 98 -3.88 -3.51 -25.19
CA GLY A 98 -3.98 -4.07 -26.53
C GLY A 98 -3.05 -5.26 -26.76
N ASN A 99 -1.76 -5.10 -26.51
CA ASN A 99 -0.77 -6.17 -26.66
C ASN A 99 0.34 -6.12 -25.61
N TYR A 100 1.04 -7.25 -25.46
CA TYR A 100 2.05 -7.41 -24.41
C TYR A 100 3.26 -6.50 -24.55
N ARG A 101 3.66 -6.17 -25.78
CA ARG A 101 4.79 -5.26 -26.02
C ARG A 101 4.46 -3.87 -25.48
N ARG A 102 3.32 -3.30 -25.86
CA ARG A 102 2.85 -1.99 -25.35
C ARG A 102 2.66 -2.00 -23.84
N ALA A 103 2.15 -3.10 -23.29
CA ALA A 103 1.99 -3.26 -21.85
C ALA A 103 3.34 -3.19 -21.11
N LEU A 104 4.37 -3.87 -21.63
CA LEU A 104 5.73 -3.79 -21.06
C LEU A 104 6.35 -2.39 -21.22
N GLU A 105 6.13 -1.73 -22.36
CA GLU A 105 6.57 -0.34 -22.58
C GLU A 105 5.95 0.60 -21.53
N LYS A 106 4.65 0.47 -21.22
CA LYS A 106 4.01 1.20 -20.11
C LYS A 106 4.60 0.88 -18.73
N GLY A 107 4.96 -0.38 -18.50
CA GLY A 107 5.69 -0.76 -17.28
C GLY A 107 7.06 -0.09 -17.19
N VAL A 108 7.78 0.07 -18.30
CA VAL A 108 9.08 0.77 -18.34
C VAL A 108 8.91 2.27 -18.09
N GLU A 109 7.90 2.91 -18.70
CA GLU A 109 7.56 4.32 -18.42
C GLU A 109 7.33 4.53 -16.91
N LEU A 110 6.60 3.62 -16.25
CA LEU A 110 6.38 3.68 -14.81
C LEU A 110 7.67 3.54 -14.00
N LEU A 111 8.61 2.68 -14.43
CA LEU A 111 9.92 2.55 -13.76
C LEU A 111 10.76 3.82 -13.89
N TYR A 112 10.71 4.50 -15.05
CA TYR A 112 11.38 5.79 -15.21
C TYR A 112 10.78 6.85 -14.27
N ALA A 113 9.45 6.93 -14.19
CA ALA A 113 8.79 7.83 -13.24
C ALA A 113 9.16 7.49 -11.78
N ALA A 114 9.22 6.20 -11.43
CA ALA A 114 9.65 5.78 -10.10
C ALA A 114 11.12 6.11 -9.78
N GLY A 115 11.95 6.34 -10.80
CA GLY A 115 13.33 6.79 -10.66
C GLY A 115 13.51 8.31 -10.61
N ASP A 116 12.45 9.06 -10.94
CA ASP A 116 12.47 10.52 -11.04
C ASP A 116 12.08 11.20 -9.71
N PRO A 117 12.96 11.99 -9.08
CA PRO A 117 12.65 12.68 -7.83
C PRO A 117 11.43 13.61 -7.88
N GLY A 118 11.16 14.26 -9.02
CA GLY A 118 10.04 15.19 -9.18
C GLY A 118 8.70 14.44 -9.21
N GLU A 119 8.63 13.34 -9.95
CA GLU A 119 7.44 12.46 -9.97
C GLU A 119 7.14 11.88 -8.57
N ILE A 120 8.18 11.52 -7.81
CA ILE A 120 8.02 11.02 -6.43
C ILE A 120 7.55 12.11 -5.48
N ASP A 121 8.09 13.33 -5.59
CA ASP A 121 7.67 14.47 -4.77
C ASP A 121 6.18 14.78 -5.01
N LEU A 122 5.79 14.95 -6.28
CA LEU A 122 4.41 15.20 -6.70
C LEU A 122 3.45 14.09 -6.21
N ALA A 123 3.82 12.82 -6.38
CA ALA A 123 3.00 11.71 -5.92
C ALA A 123 2.85 11.65 -4.39
N CYS A 124 3.79 12.21 -3.63
CA CYS A 124 3.69 12.32 -2.17
C CYS A 124 2.85 13.52 -1.73
N GLU A 125 2.88 14.64 -2.46
CA GLU A 125 2.11 15.86 -2.14
C GLU A 125 0.60 15.62 -2.15
N GLU A 126 0.10 14.87 -3.13
CA GLU A 126 -1.34 14.56 -3.24
C GLU A 126 -1.82 13.48 -2.25
N LEU A 127 -0.89 12.83 -1.56
CA LEU A 127 -1.17 11.63 -0.78
C LEU A 127 -1.72 11.95 0.62
N LYS A 128 -2.89 11.37 0.93
CA LYS A 128 -3.55 11.48 2.24
C LYS A 128 -3.27 10.28 3.16
N LEU A 129 -2.34 9.42 2.77
CA LEU A 129 -1.96 8.19 3.46
C LEU A 129 -0.61 8.36 4.14
N GLY A 130 -0.49 7.81 5.35
CA GLY A 130 0.75 7.89 6.13
C GLY A 130 1.03 9.30 6.67
N TRP A 131 2.30 9.51 7.04
CA TRP A 131 2.82 10.77 7.55
C TRP A 131 4.00 11.21 6.69
N GLN A 132 4.15 12.51 6.47
CA GLN A 132 5.25 13.04 5.66
C GLN A 132 5.93 14.24 6.33
N ASP A 133 7.23 14.32 6.11
CA ASP A 133 8.06 15.51 6.35
C ASP A 133 8.58 16.05 5.00
N GLU A 134 9.45 17.06 5.05
CA GLU A 134 10.05 17.67 3.85
C GLU A 134 10.92 16.70 3.03
N GLN A 135 11.42 15.63 3.65
CA GLN A 135 12.40 14.71 3.05
C GLN A 135 11.79 13.37 2.63
N ALA A 136 10.72 12.94 3.29
CA ALA A 136 10.23 11.58 3.17
C ALA A 136 8.74 11.40 3.49
N LEU A 137 8.17 10.37 2.89
CA LEU A 137 6.88 9.79 3.24
C LEU A 137 7.12 8.56 4.13
N TYR A 138 6.28 8.39 5.15
CA TYR A 138 6.32 7.28 6.10
C TYR A 138 4.94 6.64 6.18
N LEU A 139 4.86 5.34 5.94
CA LEU A 139 3.59 4.60 6.01
C LEU A 139 3.80 3.21 6.60
N HIS A 140 2.76 2.67 7.21
CA HIS A 140 2.71 1.27 7.58
C HIS A 140 2.62 0.41 6.32
N ARG A 141 3.26 -0.77 6.32
CA ARG A 141 3.29 -1.68 5.16
C ARG A 141 1.92 -2.05 4.61
N SER A 142 0.87 -2.02 5.43
CA SER A 142 -0.50 -2.33 4.99
C SER A 142 -1.05 -1.32 3.97
N LEU A 143 -0.47 -0.11 3.88
CA LEU A 143 -0.91 0.93 2.95
C LEU A 143 -0.22 0.87 1.59
N VAL A 144 0.74 -0.05 1.39
CA VAL A 144 1.51 -0.12 0.14
C VAL A 144 0.60 -0.31 -1.07
N ASP A 145 -0.41 -1.16 -0.98
CA ASP A 145 -1.32 -1.42 -2.10
C ASP A 145 -2.27 -0.25 -2.42
N GLU A 146 -2.46 0.67 -1.46
CA GLU A 146 -3.26 1.89 -1.64
C GLU A 146 -2.44 3.06 -2.22
N LEU A 147 -1.12 2.90 -2.37
CA LEU A 147 -0.27 3.95 -2.94
C LEU A 147 -0.51 4.13 -4.45
N PRO A 148 -0.29 5.34 -5.00
CA PRO A 148 -0.20 5.56 -6.44
C PRO A 148 0.81 4.59 -7.09
N PRO A 149 0.58 4.16 -8.35
CA PRO A 149 1.42 3.18 -9.03
C PRO A 149 2.91 3.50 -9.01
N VAL A 150 3.28 4.78 -9.11
CA VAL A 150 4.68 5.22 -9.12
C VAL A 150 5.37 4.93 -7.78
N LEU A 151 4.69 5.18 -6.66
CA LEU A 151 5.21 4.88 -5.33
C LEU A 151 5.18 3.37 -5.04
N ARG A 152 4.19 2.63 -5.55
CA ARG A 152 4.18 1.15 -5.49
C ARG A 152 5.35 0.55 -6.25
N ALA A 153 5.63 1.04 -7.45
CA ALA A 153 6.78 0.62 -8.23
C ALA A 153 8.10 0.96 -7.51
N TYR A 154 8.21 2.14 -6.90
CA TYR A 154 9.36 2.53 -6.08
C TYR A 154 9.60 1.55 -4.92
N VAL A 155 8.57 1.27 -4.12
CA VAL A 155 8.64 0.30 -3.02
C VAL A 155 9.04 -1.07 -3.54
N ALA A 156 8.38 -1.54 -4.61
CA ALA A 156 8.61 -2.87 -5.15
C ALA A 156 10.02 -3.03 -5.76
N CYS A 157 10.58 -1.98 -6.35
CA CYS A 157 11.99 -1.98 -6.78
C CYS A 157 12.94 -2.14 -5.60
N ALA A 158 12.64 -1.49 -4.46
CA ALA A 158 13.46 -1.63 -3.27
C ALA A 158 13.34 -3.04 -2.69
N VAL A 159 12.11 -3.55 -2.55
CA VAL A 159 11.79 -4.91 -2.09
C VAL A 159 12.51 -5.97 -2.92
N ALA A 160 12.54 -5.82 -4.25
CA ALA A 160 13.27 -6.73 -5.14
C ALA A 160 14.78 -6.85 -4.82
N LEU A 161 15.38 -5.90 -4.11
CA LEU A 161 16.80 -5.92 -3.73
C LEU A 161 17.09 -6.55 -2.36
N PHE A 162 16.14 -6.54 -1.41
CA PHE A 162 16.39 -7.04 -0.05
C PHE A 162 15.45 -8.15 0.42
N GLY A 163 14.36 -8.45 -0.29
CA GLY A 163 13.47 -9.57 0.02
C GLY A 163 12.00 -9.17 0.19
N ASP A 164 11.39 -9.47 1.33
CA ASP A 164 9.96 -9.34 1.56
C ASP A 164 9.61 -8.08 2.40
N VAL A 165 8.69 -7.27 1.89
CA VAL A 165 8.18 -6.08 2.58
C VAL A 165 7.40 -6.42 3.84
N SER A 166 6.85 -7.64 3.94
CA SER A 166 6.07 -8.09 5.09
C SER A 166 6.88 -8.11 6.40
N GLN A 167 8.21 -8.13 6.29
CA GLN A 167 9.14 -8.09 7.40
C GLN A 167 9.30 -6.71 8.02
N ALA A 168 8.75 -5.65 7.41
CA ALA A 168 8.85 -4.28 7.90
C ALA A 168 7.49 -3.78 8.38
N ASP A 169 7.45 -2.99 9.45
CA ASP A 169 6.21 -2.36 9.89
C ASP A 169 6.04 -1.00 9.22
N VAL A 170 7.08 -0.16 9.26
CA VAL A 170 7.04 1.19 8.69
C VAL A 170 8.04 1.33 7.54
N ILE A 171 7.55 1.85 6.42
CA ILE A 171 8.32 2.12 5.22
C ILE A 171 8.51 3.63 5.11
N LYS A 172 9.75 4.06 4.95
CA LYS A 172 10.16 5.43 4.69
C LYS A 172 10.65 5.55 3.24
N LEU A 173 9.93 6.32 2.42
CA LEU A 173 10.30 6.65 1.05
C LEU A 173 10.98 8.01 1.02
N HIS A 174 12.25 8.06 0.61
CA HIS A 174 12.99 9.31 0.52
C HIS A 174 12.64 10.00 -0.80
N LYS A 175 12.01 11.18 -0.73
CA LYS A 175 11.43 11.89 -1.88
C LYS A 175 12.46 12.17 -2.97
N ARG A 176 13.69 12.56 -2.58
CA ARG A 176 14.70 13.07 -3.52
C ARG A 176 15.95 12.21 -3.73
N THR A 177 16.19 11.22 -2.88
CA THR A 177 17.50 10.53 -2.85
C THR A 177 17.50 9.12 -3.45
N GLY A 178 16.36 8.63 -3.96
CA GLY A 178 16.25 7.28 -4.52
C GLY A 178 16.54 6.19 -3.49
N LYS A 179 16.12 6.41 -2.24
CA LYS A 179 16.33 5.49 -1.12
C LYS A 179 14.98 5.10 -0.49
N ALA A 180 14.86 3.84 -0.15
CA ALA A 180 13.81 3.34 0.73
C ALA A 180 14.43 2.90 2.05
N THR A 181 13.69 3.04 3.14
CA THR A 181 14.08 2.51 4.45
C THR A 181 12.93 1.73 5.04
N PHE A 182 13.23 0.54 5.52
CA PHE A 182 12.27 -0.37 6.12
C PHE A 182 12.62 -0.49 7.61
N LEU A 183 11.64 -0.24 8.46
CA LEU A 183 11.79 -0.22 9.91
C LEU A 183 11.00 -1.39 10.51
N VAL A 184 11.72 -2.24 11.23
CA VAL A 184 11.17 -3.42 11.91
C VAL A 184 11.14 -3.14 13.40
N TYR A 185 9.98 -3.26 14.00
CA TYR A 185 9.75 -3.08 15.42
C TYR A 185 9.45 -4.42 16.08
N ASP A 186 9.53 -4.43 17.41
CA ASP A 186 9.40 -5.64 18.19
C ASP A 186 7.96 -6.15 18.32
N ASP A 187 6.97 -5.27 18.31
CA ASP A 187 5.54 -5.59 18.27
C ASP A 187 4.74 -4.33 17.90
N PHE A 188 4.74 -3.96 16.60
CA PHE A 188 4.08 -2.74 16.12
C PHE A 188 2.59 -2.74 16.45
N ASP A 189 1.90 -3.87 16.34
CA ASP A 189 0.48 -3.93 16.62
C ASP A 189 0.22 -3.90 18.13
N GLY A 190 0.81 -4.82 18.90
CA GLY A 190 0.52 -5.05 20.31
C GLY A 190 0.96 -3.93 21.26
N LYS A 191 2.14 -3.33 21.05
CA LYS A 191 2.72 -2.37 22.01
C LYS A 191 2.38 -0.93 21.65
N PRO A 192 1.91 -0.07 22.58
CA PRO A 192 1.68 1.34 22.30
C PRO A 192 2.95 2.10 21.84
N LEU A 193 4.12 1.71 22.36
CA LEU A 193 5.43 2.26 22.02
C LEU A 193 6.38 1.10 21.70
N PRO A 194 6.32 0.53 20.49
CA PRO A 194 7.18 -0.58 20.10
C PRO A 194 8.62 -0.08 19.90
N GLU A 195 9.58 -0.97 20.08
CA GLU A 195 11.00 -0.68 20.00
C GLU A 195 11.59 -1.08 18.64
N LEU A 196 12.38 -0.20 18.04
CA LEU A 196 13.04 -0.44 16.77
C LEU A 196 14.06 -1.56 16.94
N ARG A 197 13.91 -2.63 16.15
CA ARG A 197 14.83 -3.78 16.11
C ARG A 197 15.81 -3.65 14.98
N GLN A 198 15.32 -3.33 13.79
CA GLN A 198 16.13 -3.36 12.59
C GLN A 198 15.75 -2.22 11.65
N ARG A 199 16.77 -1.67 11.00
CA ARG A 199 16.61 -0.71 9.92
C ARG A 199 17.29 -1.25 8.68
N ILE A 200 16.55 -1.41 7.59
CA ILE A 200 17.09 -1.82 6.29
C ILE A 200 17.03 -0.62 5.37
N LYS A 201 18.17 -0.18 4.85
CA LYS A 201 18.27 0.96 3.94
C LYS A 201 18.67 0.47 2.56
N VAL A 202 17.82 0.74 1.58
CA VAL A 202 18.04 0.37 0.18
C VAL A 202 18.31 1.62 -0.61
N ASN A 203 19.41 1.65 -1.34
CA ASN A 203 19.71 2.68 -2.33
C ASN A 203 19.40 2.12 -3.72
N LEU A 204 18.35 2.63 -4.37
CA LEU A 204 17.91 2.15 -5.68
C LEU A 204 18.91 2.48 -6.80
N ARG A 205 19.67 3.56 -6.65
CA ARG A 205 20.68 3.99 -7.64
C ARG A 205 21.90 3.10 -7.62
N THR A 206 22.42 2.81 -6.42
CA THR A 206 23.64 1.98 -6.27
C THR A 206 23.34 0.50 -6.05
N ARG A 207 22.06 0.15 -5.85
CA ARG A 207 21.58 -1.19 -5.47
C ARG A 207 22.15 -1.70 -4.14
N TRP A 208 22.72 -0.82 -3.33
CA TRP A 208 23.29 -1.18 -2.03
C TRP A 208 22.16 -1.36 -1.00
N VAL A 209 22.17 -2.51 -0.31
CA VAL A 209 21.33 -2.78 0.86
C VAL A 209 22.18 -2.76 2.13
N GLN A 210 21.81 -1.93 3.11
CA GLN A 210 22.46 -1.86 4.42
C GLN A 210 21.47 -2.29 5.49
N VAL A 211 21.89 -3.20 6.36
CA VAL A 211 21.09 -3.67 7.49
C VAL A 211 21.76 -3.17 8.77
N PHE A 212 20.98 -2.56 9.64
CA PHE A 212 21.41 -2.07 10.94
C PHE A 212 20.58 -2.73 12.04
N ASP A 213 21.24 -3.34 13.02
CA ASP A 213 20.61 -3.78 14.26
C ASP A 213 20.52 -2.58 15.21
N HIS A 214 19.30 -2.28 15.66
CA HIS A 214 18.97 -1.19 16.59
C HIS A 214 18.45 -1.73 17.94
N SER A 215 18.47 -3.05 18.15
CA SER A 215 17.88 -3.70 19.33
C SER A 215 18.47 -3.20 20.66
N ALA A 216 19.75 -2.83 20.66
CA ALA A 216 20.45 -2.30 21.84
C ALA A 216 20.09 -0.83 22.16
N GLU A 217 19.67 -0.05 21.16
CA GLU A 217 19.38 1.39 21.33
C GLU A 217 18.05 1.64 22.06
N ARG A 218 17.14 0.65 22.04
CA ARG A 218 15.81 0.75 22.67
C ARG A 218 15.02 1.98 22.18
N GLN A 219 15.19 2.37 20.91
CA GLN A 219 14.48 3.50 20.30
C GLN A 219 12.98 3.18 20.16
N LEU A 220 12.12 4.12 20.54
CA LEU A 220 10.67 3.96 20.50
C LEU A 220 10.02 4.57 19.27
N LEU A 221 8.89 3.98 18.85
CA LEU A 221 7.99 4.62 17.90
C LEU A 221 6.85 5.33 18.63
N TYR A 222 6.80 6.64 18.46
CA TYR A 222 5.72 7.48 18.97
C TYR A 222 4.67 7.74 17.90
N PHE A 223 3.45 8.04 18.35
CA PHE A 223 2.34 8.53 17.51
C PHE A 223 2.05 7.66 16.27
N LYS A 224 1.95 6.35 16.50
CA LYS A 224 1.78 5.34 15.44
C LYS A 224 0.53 5.53 14.59
N GLU A 225 -0.50 6.20 15.11
CA GLU A 225 -1.76 6.41 14.42
C GLU A 225 -1.58 7.09 13.06
N ARG A 226 -0.49 7.85 12.87
CA ARG A 226 -0.22 8.59 11.63
C ARG A 226 0.28 7.72 10.49
N PHE A 227 0.81 6.53 10.80
CA PHE A 227 1.36 5.65 9.77
C PHE A 227 0.31 4.70 9.20
N VAL A 228 -0.88 4.58 9.81
CA VAL A 228 -1.92 3.61 9.45
C VAL A 228 -3.16 4.26 8.82
N SER A 229 -3.99 3.45 8.15
CA SER A 229 -5.24 3.91 7.53
C SER A 229 -6.21 4.50 8.57
N HIS A 230 -7.10 5.38 8.13
CA HIS A 230 -8.23 5.87 8.93
C HIS A 230 -9.14 4.74 9.40
N ASN A 231 -9.22 3.66 8.64
CA ASN A 231 -10.03 2.48 8.96
C ASN A 231 -9.24 1.37 9.67
N HIS A 232 -8.02 1.65 10.14
CA HIS A 232 -7.21 0.63 10.81
C HIS A 232 -7.88 0.20 12.14
N PRO A 233 -8.08 -1.12 12.40
CA PRO A 233 -8.90 -1.60 13.52
C PRO A 233 -8.47 -1.08 14.90
N ARG A 234 -7.17 -0.84 15.08
CA ARG A 234 -6.58 -0.38 16.35
C ARG A 234 -6.24 1.10 16.40
N ARG A 235 -6.66 1.89 15.39
CA ARG A 235 -6.31 3.30 15.31
C ARG A 235 -6.84 4.12 16.49
N SER A 236 -8.06 3.85 16.93
CA SER A 236 -8.67 4.51 18.10
C SER A 236 -7.85 4.33 19.38
N ASP A 237 -7.31 3.13 19.62
CA ASP A 237 -6.42 2.85 20.76
C ASP A 237 -5.11 3.64 20.65
N MET A 238 -4.54 3.70 19.45
CA MET A 238 -3.32 4.48 19.17
C MET A 238 -3.57 5.98 19.41
N GLU A 239 -4.68 6.53 18.94
CA GLU A 239 -5.08 7.92 19.14
C GLU A 239 -5.29 8.24 20.63
N ALA A 240 -5.94 7.34 21.38
CA ALA A 240 -6.14 7.48 22.82
C ALA A 240 -4.82 7.45 23.61
N PHE A 241 -3.84 6.66 23.17
CA PHE A 241 -2.49 6.65 23.75
C PHE A 241 -1.74 7.95 23.40
N SER A 242 -1.82 8.39 22.15
CA SER A 242 -1.23 9.64 21.66
C SER A 242 -1.81 10.88 22.34
N ALA A 243 -3.09 10.87 22.70
CA ALA A 243 -3.69 11.91 23.53
C ALA A 243 -3.05 11.98 24.93
N ARG A 244 -2.70 10.83 25.53
CA ARG A 244 -1.99 10.79 26.82
C ARG A 244 -0.54 11.29 26.69
N LEU A 245 0.15 10.94 25.60
CA LEU A 245 1.48 11.50 25.29
C LEU A 245 1.42 13.04 25.21
N ARG A 246 0.42 13.61 24.53
CA ARG A 246 0.25 15.07 24.46
C ARG A 246 0.05 15.71 25.84
N LYS A 247 -0.71 15.07 26.74
CA LYS A 247 -0.87 15.54 28.14
C LYS A 247 0.46 15.52 28.92
N LEU A 248 1.43 14.72 28.50
CA LEU A 248 2.78 14.70 29.09
C LEU A 248 3.72 15.73 28.47
N GLY A 249 3.27 16.50 27.46
CA GLY A 249 4.05 17.52 26.79
C GLY A 249 4.75 17.04 25.51
N PHE A 250 4.48 15.82 25.05
CA PHE A 250 5.02 15.34 23.78
C PHE A 250 4.21 15.89 22.61
N ASP A 251 4.88 16.55 21.67
CA ASP A 251 4.25 17.09 20.47
C ASP A 251 4.69 16.31 19.21
N PRO A 252 3.73 15.80 18.42
CA PRO A 252 3.94 15.39 17.04
C PRO A 252 5.03 16.06 16.20
N ALA A 253 5.06 17.39 16.22
CA ALA A 253 5.81 18.20 15.29
C ALA A 253 7.26 18.39 15.74
N THR A 254 7.52 18.29 17.04
CA THR A 254 8.81 18.64 17.64
C THR A 254 9.52 17.47 18.32
N ILE A 255 8.83 16.35 18.53
CA ILE A 255 9.40 15.18 19.24
C ILE A 255 10.60 14.57 18.52
N GLY A 256 10.71 14.72 17.20
CA GLY A 256 11.73 14.03 16.41
C GLY A 256 11.64 12.52 16.63
N ARG A 257 12.70 11.89 17.15
CA ARG A 257 12.68 10.46 17.54
C ARG A 257 12.07 10.21 18.92
N GLY A 258 11.94 11.25 19.73
CA GLY A 258 11.52 11.14 21.13
C GLY A 258 12.57 10.48 22.02
N PRO A 259 12.27 10.38 23.33
CA PRO A 259 13.15 9.70 24.26
C PRO A 259 13.26 8.20 23.95
N LEU A 260 14.42 7.63 24.27
CA LEU A 260 14.60 6.18 24.28
C LEU A 260 13.79 5.55 25.42
N ARG A 261 13.63 4.22 25.40
CA ARG A 261 12.94 3.51 26.48
C ARG A 261 13.42 3.90 27.88
N PRO A 262 14.73 3.91 28.19
CA PRO A 262 15.20 4.20 29.55
C PRO A 262 14.85 5.62 30.00
N GLU A 263 14.98 6.59 29.10
CA GLU A 263 14.68 8.01 29.35
C GLU A 263 13.18 8.22 29.61
N LEU A 264 12.33 7.54 28.83
CA LEU A 264 10.88 7.56 29.07
C LEU A 264 10.54 6.89 30.41
N ASP A 265 11.11 5.72 30.71
CA ASP A 265 10.83 5.02 31.95
C ASP A 265 11.21 5.86 33.18
N GLU A 266 12.32 6.60 33.12
CA GLU A 266 12.72 7.56 34.16
C GLU A 266 11.71 8.71 34.30
N LEU A 267 11.28 9.32 33.18
CA LEU A 267 10.25 10.35 33.18
C LEU A 267 8.93 9.85 33.80
N LEU A 268 8.50 8.64 33.44
CA LEU A 268 7.29 8.02 33.98
C LEU A 268 7.43 7.73 35.47
N ALA A 269 8.58 7.24 35.92
CA ALA A 269 8.85 7.02 37.34
C ALA A 269 8.75 8.33 38.13
N ARG A 270 9.38 9.41 37.65
CA ARG A 270 9.31 10.75 38.27
C ARG A 270 7.88 11.29 38.37
N LYS A 271 7.02 10.99 37.37
CA LYS A 271 5.60 11.39 37.34
C LYS A 271 4.66 10.39 38.03
N GLY A 272 5.17 9.29 38.58
CA GLY A 272 4.35 8.25 39.21
C GLY A 272 3.43 7.51 38.24
N LEU A 273 3.84 7.36 36.98
CA LEU A 273 3.07 6.73 35.90
C LEU A 273 3.58 5.32 35.58
N ASN A 274 2.70 4.48 35.04
CA ASN A 274 3.05 3.19 34.43
C ASN A 274 3.26 3.34 32.91
N GLN A 275 3.65 2.25 32.23
CA GLN A 275 3.91 2.24 30.79
C GLN A 275 2.68 2.55 29.92
N ASN A 276 1.47 2.44 30.48
CA ASN A 276 0.21 2.85 29.83
C ASN A 276 -0.11 4.34 30.06
N LEU A 277 0.84 5.09 30.65
CA LEU A 277 0.74 6.51 30.99
C LEU A 277 -0.37 6.83 32.00
N ASN A 278 -0.73 5.84 32.83
CA ASN A 278 -1.70 6.00 33.91
C ASN A 278 -0.97 6.09 35.26
N HIS A 279 -1.53 6.81 36.24
CA HIS A 279 -0.97 6.81 37.59
C HIS A 279 -0.87 5.40 38.15
N ARG A 280 0.29 5.08 38.72
CA ARG A 280 0.49 3.81 39.44
C ARG A 280 -0.50 3.79 40.60
N ARG A 281 -1.34 2.75 40.67
CA ARG A 281 -2.18 2.53 41.87
C ARG A 281 -1.23 2.42 43.06
N ARG A 282 -1.43 3.23 44.10
CA ARG A 282 -0.76 3.03 45.38
C ARG A 282 -1.15 1.62 45.84
N ARG A 283 -0.16 0.74 45.97
CA ARG A 283 -0.32 -0.50 46.74
C ARG A 283 -0.33 -0.15 48.21
#